data_AF-A0A670ZJD6-F1
#
_entry.id   AF-A0A670ZJD6-F1
#
_cell.length_a   1.000
_cell.length_b   1.000
_cell.length_c   1.000
_cell.angle_alpha   90.00
_cell.angle_beta   90.00
_cell.angle_gamma   90.00
#
_symmetry.space_group_name_H-M   'P 1'
#
loop_
_entity.id
_entity.type
_entity.pdbx_description
1 polymer ?
#
loop_
_entity_poly.entity_id
_entity_poly.type
_entity_poly.pdbx_seq_one_letter_code
_entity_poly.pdbx_strand_id
1 'polypeptide(L)'
;MDLKHLFLGAEYQCRRHMMLTRFDVTVASFHWSERAKVHSGSSFQPLRQSLPEDSQVCLSHLLAAREDFSRIVKTSSEALRKKTSCAINKVLMKGSVPDRGGRPSEIEAPMPTWEKRREGGGGGDQRWAKRGKKKKK
;
A
#
# COMPACT_ATOMS: atom_id res chain seq x y z
N MET A 1 -36.88 -8.52 4.47
CA MET A 1 -35.48 -8.94 4.66
C MET A 1 -34.70 -8.89 3.34
N ASP A 2 -35.37 -8.76 2.20
CA ASP A 2 -34.81 -8.98 0.85
C ASP A 2 -33.97 -7.84 0.28
N LEU A 3 -34.25 -6.59 0.66
CA LEU A 3 -33.51 -5.42 0.13
C LEU A 3 -32.02 -5.44 0.48
N LYS A 4 -31.67 -5.91 1.68
CA LYS A 4 -30.26 -5.98 2.12
C LYS A 4 -29.49 -7.05 1.34
N HIS A 5 -30.13 -8.17 1.05
CA HIS A 5 -29.52 -9.26 0.29
C HIS A 5 -29.26 -8.84 -1.17
N LEU A 6 -30.21 -8.16 -1.79
CA LEU A 6 -30.07 -7.66 -3.16
C LEU A 6 -28.94 -6.61 -3.26
N PHE A 7 -28.86 -5.68 -2.31
CA PHE A 7 -27.79 -4.68 -2.25
C PHE A 7 -26.41 -5.34 -2.11
N LEU A 8 -26.24 -6.29 -1.19
CA LEU A 8 -24.98 -7.02 -0.99
C LEU A 8 -24.57 -7.80 -2.25
N GLY A 9 -25.54 -8.41 -2.94
CA GLY A 9 -25.31 -9.08 -4.22
C GLY A 9 -24.78 -8.11 -5.29
N ALA A 10 -25.43 -6.97 -5.47
CA ALA A 10 -25.01 -5.94 -6.43
C ALA A 10 -23.62 -5.38 -6.12
N GLU A 11 -23.33 -5.14 -4.84
CA GLU A 11 -22.05 -4.62 -4.37
C GLU A 11 -20.91 -5.63 -4.62
N TYR A 12 -21.15 -6.91 -4.31
CA TYR A 12 -20.22 -7.99 -4.64
C TYR A 12 -19.96 -8.11 -6.15
N GLN A 13 -21.01 -8.05 -6.98
CA GLN A 13 -20.88 -8.08 -8.43
C GLN A 13 -20.04 -6.92 -8.97
N CYS A 14 -20.25 -5.71 -8.45
CA CYS A 14 -19.47 -4.53 -8.81
C CYS A 14 -17.97 -4.73 -8.50
N ARG A 15 -17.64 -5.20 -7.29
CA ARG A 15 -16.25 -5.52 -6.92
C ARG A 15 -15.64 -6.60 -7.80
N ARG A 16 -16.42 -7.63 -8.13
CA ARG A 16 -15.97 -8.73 -8.99
C ARG A 16 -15.65 -8.23 -10.40
N HIS A 17 -16.55 -7.45 -10.99
CA HIS A 17 -16.34 -6.87 -12.32
C HIS A 17 -15.08 -6.01 -12.33
N MET A 18 -14.91 -5.12 -11.34
CA MET A 18 -13.70 -4.31 -11.19
C MET A 18 -12.42 -5.16 -11.13
N MET A 19 -12.41 -6.26 -10.37
CA MET A 19 -11.24 -7.14 -10.27
C MET A 19 -10.93 -7.85 -11.60
N LEU A 20 -11.95 -8.30 -12.32
CA LEU A 20 -11.79 -8.90 -13.64
C LEU A 20 -11.23 -7.88 -14.64
N THR A 21 -11.79 -6.68 -14.70
CA THR A 21 -11.30 -5.62 -15.58
C THR A 21 -9.85 -5.24 -15.26
N ARG A 22 -9.49 -5.13 -13.98
CA ARG A 22 -8.09 -4.89 -13.57
C ARG A 22 -7.16 -5.99 -14.02
N PHE A 23 -7.61 -7.23 -13.94
CA PHE A 23 -6.84 -8.38 -14.40
C PHE A 23 -6.66 -8.34 -15.92
N ASP A 24 -7.72 -8.05 -16.67
CA ASP A 24 -7.67 -7.90 -18.13
C ASP A 24 -6.68 -6.80 -18.56
N VAL A 25 -6.72 -5.63 -17.90
CA VAL A 25 -5.77 -4.52 -18.14
C VAL A 25 -4.32 -4.93 -17.79
N THR A 26 -4.14 -5.69 -16.70
CA THR A 26 -2.81 -6.19 -16.32
C THR A 26 -2.27 -7.14 -17.38
N VAL A 27 -3.11 -8.03 -17.92
CA VAL A 27 -2.69 -8.91 -19.02
C VAL A 27 -2.37 -8.11 -20.27
N ALA A 28 -3.22 -7.13 -20.62
CA ALA A 28 -3.00 -6.24 -21.76
C ALA A 28 -1.66 -5.49 -21.68
N SER A 29 -1.21 -5.12 -20.48
CA SER A 29 0.07 -4.43 -20.27
C SER A 29 1.29 -5.25 -20.73
N PHE A 30 1.22 -6.59 -20.68
CA PHE A 30 2.34 -7.43 -21.14
C PHE A 30 2.54 -7.32 -22.65
N HIS A 31 1.46 -7.12 -23.42
CA HIS A 31 1.52 -6.99 -24.89
C HIS A 31 2.28 -5.75 -25.36
N TRP A 32 2.61 -4.82 -24.46
CA TRP A 32 3.42 -3.64 -24.79
C TRP A 32 4.90 -3.97 -24.98
N SER A 33 5.35 -5.17 -24.58
CA SER A 33 6.71 -5.62 -24.82
C SER A 33 6.83 -6.48 -26.09
N GLU A 34 7.89 -6.26 -26.88
CA GLU A 34 8.14 -7.01 -28.12
C GLU A 34 8.30 -8.52 -27.86
N ARG A 35 8.91 -8.88 -26.72
CA ARG A 35 9.09 -10.26 -26.29
C ARG A 35 7.76 -10.95 -25.96
N ALA A 36 6.80 -10.22 -25.39
CA ALA A 36 5.49 -10.80 -25.11
C ALA A 36 4.73 -11.07 -26.40
N LYS A 37 4.79 -10.21 -27.42
CA LYS A 37 4.05 -10.42 -28.69
C LYS A 37 4.28 -11.79 -29.33
N VAL A 38 5.47 -12.38 -29.15
CA VAL A 38 5.84 -13.71 -29.67
C VAL A 38 5.21 -14.86 -28.87
N HIS A 39 4.90 -14.65 -27.59
CA HIS A 39 4.34 -15.66 -26.67
C HIS A 39 2.96 -15.26 -26.11
N SER A 40 2.36 -14.20 -26.62
CA SER A 40 1.28 -13.53 -25.91
C SER A 40 -0.07 -14.18 -26.14
N GLY A 41 -0.69 -14.62 -25.06
CA GLY A 41 -2.14 -14.62 -24.92
C GLY A 41 -2.86 -15.97 -25.12
N SER A 42 -2.20 -16.99 -25.67
CA SER A 42 -2.88 -18.27 -25.97
C SER A 42 -3.38 -19.00 -24.72
N SER A 43 -2.64 -18.92 -23.60
CA SER A 43 -3.03 -19.58 -22.35
C SER A 43 -4.06 -18.79 -21.54
N PHE A 44 -4.11 -17.47 -21.68
CA PHE A 44 -4.97 -16.61 -20.85
C PHE A 44 -6.42 -16.56 -21.36
N GLN A 45 -6.61 -16.39 -22.67
CA GLN A 45 -7.93 -16.28 -23.28
C GLN A 45 -8.90 -17.42 -22.88
N PRO A 46 -8.50 -18.72 -22.93
CA PRO A 46 -9.40 -19.81 -22.53
C PRO A 46 -9.74 -19.77 -21.03
N LEU A 47 -8.79 -19.42 -20.16
CA LEU A 47 -9.03 -19.24 -18.73
C LEU A 47 -10.03 -18.11 -18.48
N ARG A 48 -9.89 -16.98 -19.20
CA ARG A 48 -10.76 -15.83 -19.05
C ARG A 48 -12.20 -16.12 -19.50
N GLN A 49 -12.36 -16.87 -20.59
CA GLN A 49 -13.67 -17.31 -21.11
C GLN A 49 -14.34 -18.36 -20.21
N SER A 50 -13.56 -19.17 -19.51
CA SER A 50 -14.12 -20.14 -18.55
C SER A 50 -14.70 -19.49 -17.28
N LEU A 51 -14.34 -18.25 -16.99
CA LEU A 51 -14.86 -17.54 -15.83
C LEU A 51 -16.27 -16.99 -16.13
N PRO A 52 -17.29 -17.31 -15.31
CA PRO A 52 -18.62 -16.78 -15.50
C PRO A 52 -18.63 -15.26 -15.32
N GLU A 53 -19.50 -14.55 -16.03
CA GLU A 53 -19.63 -13.10 -15.90
C GLU A 53 -20.35 -12.70 -14.61
N ASP A 54 -21.31 -13.53 -14.19
CA ASP A 54 -22.03 -13.39 -12.94
C ASP A 54 -21.37 -14.12 -11.77
N SER A 55 -21.49 -13.55 -10.58
CA SER A 55 -21.25 -14.22 -9.31
C SER A 55 -22.16 -15.43 -9.13
N GLN A 56 -21.56 -16.58 -8.84
CA GLN A 56 -22.24 -17.77 -8.34
C GLN A 56 -22.45 -17.74 -6.80
N VAL A 57 -21.91 -16.72 -6.12
CA VAL A 57 -22.02 -16.56 -4.67
C VAL A 57 -23.39 -15.97 -4.34
N CYS A 58 -24.20 -16.73 -3.58
CA CYS A 58 -25.48 -16.30 -3.05
C CYS A 58 -25.48 -16.28 -1.51
N LEU A 59 -26.56 -15.80 -0.88
CA LEU A 59 -26.61 -15.61 0.57
C LEU A 59 -26.33 -16.89 1.36
N SER A 60 -26.82 -18.03 0.87
CA SER A 60 -26.60 -19.32 1.52
C SER A 60 -25.11 -19.68 1.56
N HIS A 61 -24.35 -19.35 0.52
CA HIS A 61 -22.89 -19.52 0.53
C HIS A 61 -22.20 -18.65 1.59
N LEU A 62 -22.71 -17.43 1.82
CA LEU A 62 -22.20 -16.55 2.88
C LEU A 62 -22.55 -17.07 4.27
N LEU A 63 -23.77 -17.56 4.47
CA LEU A 63 -24.20 -18.14 5.76
C LEU A 63 -23.51 -19.48 6.05
N ALA A 64 -23.20 -20.26 5.02
CA ALA A 64 -22.44 -21.50 5.13
C ALA A 64 -20.92 -21.26 5.23
N ALA A 65 -20.44 -20.04 4.96
CA ALA A 65 -19.03 -19.72 5.04
C ALA A 65 -18.57 -19.84 6.50
N ARG A 66 -17.65 -20.78 6.75
CA ARG A 66 -16.99 -20.93 8.04
C ARG A 66 -16.03 -19.77 8.28
N GLU A 67 -15.76 -19.48 9.55
CA GLU A 67 -14.87 -18.40 10.00
C GLU A 67 -13.51 -18.39 9.29
N ASP A 68 -12.97 -19.58 8.98
CA ASP A 68 -11.69 -19.76 8.29
C ASP A 68 -11.62 -19.12 6.90
N PHE A 69 -12.73 -18.98 6.17
CA PHE A 69 -12.75 -18.37 4.84
C PHE A 69 -12.55 -16.84 4.88
N SER A 70 -12.88 -16.21 6.01
CA SER A 70 -12.67 -14.78 6.22
C SER A 70 -11.23 -14.44 6.62
N ARG A 71 -10.43 -15.44 7.00
CA ARG A 71 -9.05 -15.24 7.45
C ARG A 71 -8.15 -14.90 6.27
N ILE A 72 -7.79 -13.62 6.15
CA ILE A 72 -6.82 -13.13 5.17
C ILE A 72 -5.43 -13.67 5.54
N VAL A 73 -5.01 -14.74 4.87
CA VAL A 73 -3.66 -15.30 5.05
C VAL A 73 -2.68 -14.50 4.21
N LYS A 74 -1.58 -14.04 4.83
CA LYS A 74 -0.50 -13.34 4.12
C LYS A 74 0.04 -14.23 3.01
N THR A 75 0.06 -13.72 1.78
CA THR A 75 0.64 -14.42 0.61
C THR A 75 2.13 -14.72 0.77
N SER A 76 2.82 -13.94 1.61
CA SER A 76 4.21 -14.16 2.02
C SER A 76 4.39 -15.23 3.11
N SER A 77 3.31 -15.77 3.68
CA SER A 77 3.39 -16.80 4.71
C SER A 77 4.08 -18.04 4.19
N GLU A 78 4.85 -18.69 5.06
CA GLU A 78 5.60 -19.89 4.72
C GLU A 78 4.67 -21.00 4.20
N ALA A 79 3.50 -21.19 4.82
CA ALA A 79 2.52 -22.20 4.44
C ALA A 79 1.99 -22.01 3.00
N LEU A 80 1.73 -20.77 2.58
CA LEU A 80 1.31 -20.48 1.21
C LEU A 80 2.49 -20.54 0.23
N ARG A 81 3.63 -19.93 0.58
CA ARG A 81 4.84 -19.95 -0.27
C ARG A 81 5.35 -21.36 -0.54
N LYS A 82 5.21 -22.30 0.42
CA LYS A 82 5.55 -23.73 0.21
C LYS A 82 4.72 -24.36 -0.91
N LYS A 83 3.46 -23.96 -1.04
CA LYS A 83 2.53 -24.50 -2.06
C LYS A 83 2.63 -23.75 -3.39
N THR A 84 3.03 -22.49 -3.38
CA THR A 84 3.14 -21.64 -4.59
C THR A 84 4.59 -21.45 -5.04
N SER A 85 5.52 -22.30 -4.59
CA SER A 85 6.91 -22.26 -5.06
C SER A 85 6.96 -22.65 -6.53
N CYS A 86 7.55 -21.78 -7.36
CA CYS A 86 7.71 -22.04 -8.78
C CYS A 86 9.08 -21.54 -9.26
N ALA A 87 9.43 -21.82 -10.51
CA ALA A 87 10.71 -21.38 -11.08
C ALA A 87 10.94 -19.86 -10.99
N ILE A 88 9.86 -19.07 -10.89
CA ILE A 88 9.92 -17.62 -10.71
C ILE A 88 9.96 -17.26 -9.21
N ASN A 89 9.11 -17.88 -8.38
CA ASN A 89 9.07 -17.68 -6.93
C ASN A 89 9.79 -18.83 -6.19
N LYS A 90 11.11 -18.91 -6.35
CA LYS A 90 11.94 -19.97 -5.72
C LYS A 90 12.24 -19.71 -4.25
N VAL A 91 12.38 -18.44 -3.85
CA VAL A 91 12.92 -18.07 -2.53
C VAL A 91 11.82 -18.14 -1.47
N LEU A 92 11.88 -19.18 -0.65
CA LEU A 92 11.21 -19.25 0.64
C LEU A 92 12.07 -18.53 1.67
N MET A 93 11.59 -17.40 2.18
CA MET A 93 12.22 -16.75 3.34
C MET A 93 11.99 -17.66 4.56
N LYS A 94 12.95 -18.51 4.87
CA LYS A 94 12.92 -19.39 6.04
C LYS A 94 13.40 -18.61 7.26
N GLY A 95 12.68 -18.75 8.37
CA GLY A 95 13.03 -18.11 9.65
C GLY A 95 12.57 -16.66 9.77
N SER A 96 12.97 -16.02 10.88
CA SER A 96 12.66 -14.61 11.14
C SER A 96 13.46 -13.73 10.18
N VAL A 97 12.77 -12.85 9.43
CA VAL A 97 13.44 -11.85 8.58
C VAL A 97 14.17 -10.88 9.51
N PRO A 98 15.50 -10.72 9.38
CA PRO A 98 16.23 -9.75 10.18
C PRO A 98 15.66 -8.35 9.97
N ASP A 99 15.62 -7.58 11.05
CA ASP A 99 15.23 -6.17 10.96
C ASP A 99 16.16 -5.44 9.98
N ARG A 100 15.58 -4.69 9.04
CA ARG A 100 16.35 -3.98 8.00
C ARG A 100 16.68 -2.55 8.40
N GLY A 101 16.28 -2.13 9.60
CA GLY A 101 16.47 -0.76 10.09
C GLY A 101 15.74 0.27 9.24
N GLY A 102 16.11 1.53 9.39
CA GLY A 102 15.54 2.65 8.63
C GLY A 102 14.22 3.14 9.20
N ARG A 103 13.92 2.83 10.46
CA ARG A 103 12.81 3.50 11.16
C ARG A 103 13.12 5.00 11.18
N PRO A 104 12.12 5.88 11.02
CA PRO A 104 12.35 7.32 11.15
C PRO A 104 13.01 7.74 12.47
N SER A 105 12.85 6.94 13.54
CA SER A 105 13.52 7.11 14.83
C SER A 105 15.00 6.73 14.85
N GLU A 106 15.48 5.94 13.88
CA GLU A 106 16.87 5.50 13.73
C GLU A 106 17.66 6.39 12.76
N ILE A 107 16.98 7.30 12.06
CA ILE A 107 17.62 8.23 11.13
C ILE A 107 18.15 9.42 11.93
N GLU A 108 19.47 9.56 11.97
CA GLU A 108 20.11 10.75 12.52
C GLU A 108 19.65 12.00 11.75
N ALA A 109 19.34 13.08 12.47
CA ALA A 109 18.91 14.32 11.84
C ALA A 109 19.98 14.80 10.84
N PRO A 110 19.58 15.31 9.65
CA PRO A 110 20.56 15.82 8.70
C PRO A 110 21.38 16.92 9.37
N MET A 111 22.69 16.92 9.10
CA MET A 111 23.61 17.90 9.64
C MET A 111 23.07 19.32 9.40
N PRO A 112 23.04 20.18 10.43
CA PRO A 112 22.57 21.55 10.26
C PRO A 112 23.44 22.27 9.21
N THR A 113 22.80 23.01 8.31
CA THR A 113 23.50 23.83 7.32
C THR A 113 24.16 25.01 8.01
N TRP A 114 25.42 25.27 7.68
CA TRP A 114 26.15 26.42 8.20
C TRP A 114 25.61 27.71 7.58
N GLU A 115 24.93 28.54 8.36
CA GLU A 115 24.53 29.89 7.95
C GLU A 115 25.56 30.93 8.39
N LYS A 116 25.83 31.94 7.55
CA LYS A 116 26.67 33.08 7.94
C LYS A 116 26.01 33.78 9.13
N ARG A 117 26.74 34.01 10.22
CA ARG A 117 26.29 34.85 11.33
C ARG A 117 25.78 36.17 10.76
N ARG A 118 24.53 36.55 11.07
CA ARG A 118 23.98 37.86 10.69
C ARG A 118 24.91 38.93 11.22
N GLU A 119 25.54 39.69 10.33
CA GLU A 119 26.24 40.91 10.68
C GLU A 119 25.18 41.93 11.10
N GLY A 120 24.97 42.10 12.40
CA GLY A 120 24.07 43.10 12.95
C GLY A 120 23.27 42.61 14.16
N GLY A 121 23.82 42.80 15.36
CA GLY A 121 23.12 42.59 16.62
C GLY A 121 24.02 42.03 17.71
N GLY A 122 25.05 42.79 18.08
CA GLY A 122 25.91 42.46 19.22
C GLY A 122 25.09 42.33 20.50
N GLY A 123 25.40 41.30 21.28
CA GLY A 123 24.84 41.10 22.61
C GLY A 123 25.36 42.12 23.62
N GLY A 124 24.68 42.16 24.76
CA GLY A 124 25.22 42.71 26.01
C GLY A 124 24.47 43.92 26.55
N ASP A 125 23.72 43.69 27.63
CA ASP A 125 23.54 44.56 28.80
C ASP A 125 23.57 46.08 28.62
N GLN A 126 22.44 46.77 28.87
CA GLN A 126 22.37 47.96 29.75
C GLN A 126 20.96 48.12 30.37
N ARG A 127 20.66 47.35 31.42
CA ARG A 127 19.67 47.74 32.46
C ARG A 127 20.41 48.52 33.56
N TRP A 128 20.46 49.85 33.46
CA TRP A 128 20.73 50.78 34.57
C TRP A 128 20.10 52.15 34.24
N ALA A 129 18.94 52.49 34.81
CA ALA A 129 18.74 53.20 36.08
C ALA A 129 18.83 54.75 36.00
N LYS A 130 17.67 55.39 36.18
CA LYS A 130 17.34 56.67 36.87
C LYS A 130 18.30 57.90 36.82
N ARG A 131 17.64 59.07 36.62
CA ARG A 131 17.87 60.46 37.13
C ARG A 131 18.13 61.44 35.98
N GLY A 132 17.51 62.61 35.85
CA GLY A 132 16.48 63.32 36.61
C GLY A 132 16.44 64.81 36.22
N LYS A 133 15.25 65.40 36.31
CA LYS A 133 14.90 66.82 36.59
C LYS A 133 15.23 67.99 35.60
N LYS A 134 14.12 68.70 35.29
CA LYS A 134 13.86 70.17 35.28
C LYS A 134 14.56 71.03 34.19
N LYS A 135 14.02 72.14 33.67
CA LYS A 135 12.84 72.99 33.98
C LYS A 135 12.53 73.89 32.76
N LYS A 136 11.27 74.35 32.67
CA LYS A 136 10.71 75.51 31.95
C LYS A 136 11.67 76.60 31.45
N LYS A 137 11.39 77.13 30.27
CA LYS A 137 10.87 78.51 30.14
C LYS A 137 9.78 78.54 29.07
#